data_AF-R7QST1-F1
#
_entry.id   AF-R7QST1-F1
#
_cell.length_a   1.000
_cell.length_b   1.000
_cell.length_c   1.000
_cell.angle_alpha   90.00
_cell.angle_beta   90.00
_cell.angle_gamma   90.00
#
_symmetry.space_group_name_H-M   'P 1'
#
loop_
_entity.id
_entity.type
_entity.pdbx_description
1 polymer ?
#
loop_
_entity_poly.entity_id
_entity_poly.type
_entity_poly.pdbx_seq_one_letter_code
_entity_poly.pdbx_strand_id
1 'polypeptide(L)'
;MTSKRTRSSLPCPHLHRCALSFLAPFPLRTSHRPTLSLSRSPHLTPLRPSLVCPRVPRMVLQSQNTRDVDDRVLRAVTSLSRQDRITVSDVAATAGLDLSLANDELVSLANLTGAAIDVTDAGAIAYRFPRDVRAALRSASLRASIRMTWDRAFPTIFTAIRLGFGALLILSIVVTFVAITALSSASRSDDDRRSSRSSFMPVRLFAPDIFDVMFYTRQRRYYARTQGSADENEMSFLEAVYSLVFGDGDPNQGLEDRRWRRVAAVIRANRGAVTAEQLAPFLELEDNPTRSSSTAVVDESFVLPALQRFQGHPEVTDAGDIIYVFPSFSTTGSKMPNVEFAGRGSAARDGLGGPSLVEKELTMSRAPIGQRTMVIALGVVNVLGVLTLGAKLAAVTPLTADAAALVNLIRSIYPALATYAASFVFIPLARFFRQRKVNGEIRKRNRARAAASVLASRPDATLRAKMAAAEAYAQKGNVVKSSDVIYSSDMDVLDQRAAQENVIDDFDRRLNS
;
A
#
# COMPACT_ATOMS: atom_id res chain seq x y z
N MET A 1 -46.43 31.24 -19.58
CA MET A 1 -47.27 32.35 -19.04
C MET A 1 -48.09 31.84 -17.86
N THR A 2 -48.79 32.70 -17.13
CA THR A 2 -49.35 32.49 -15.78
C THR A 2 -50.78 31.96 -15.69
N SER A 3 -51.06 30.92 -14.87
CA SER A 3 -52.11 30.86 -13.81
C SER A 3 -51.96 29.54 -13.00
N LYS A 4 -52.32 29.28 -11.71
CA LYS A 4 -52.92 29.97 -10.53
C LYS A 4 -54.43 29.69 -10.19
N ARG A 5 -54.65 28.86 -9.14
CA ARG A 5 -55.92 28.64 -8.35
C ARG A 5 -57.02 27.79 -9.04
N THR A 6 -58.02 27.18 -8.37
CA THR A 6 -58.65 27.38 -7.02
C THR A 6 -58.79 26.09 -6.15
N ARG A 7 -59.48 26.18 -4.98
CA ARG A 7 -59.72 25.12 -3.96
C ARG A 7 -61.23 24.83 -3.78
N SER A 8 -61.59 23.59 -3.41
CA SER A 8 -62.77 23.18 -2.60
C SER A 8 -62.80 21.64 -2.46
N SER A 9 -63.34 20.96 -1.44
CA SER A 9 -63.76 21.31 -0.06
C SER A 9 -64.03 20.00 0.74
N LEU A 10 -63.94 20.05 2.08
CA LEU A 10 -64.33 18.94 3.00
C LEU A 10 -65.87 18.87 3.18
N PRO A 11 -66.48 17.72 3.60
CA PRO A 11 -66.55 17.36 5.03
C PRO A 11 -66.46 15.85 5.39
N CYS A 12 -66.20 15.55 6.67
CA CYS A 12 -66.39 14.23 7.31
C CYS A 12 -67.86 14.07 7.80
N PRO A 13 -68.30 12.93 8.39
CA PRO A 13 -68.06 12.71 9.85
C PRO A 13 -68.08 11.25 10.40
N HIS A 14 -67.66 11.08 11.68
CA HIS A 14 -68.21 10.14 12.71
C HIS A 14 -68.09 8.60 12.51
N LEU A 15 -67.91 7.70 13.52
CA LEU A 15 -67.84 7.61 15.01
C LEU A 15 -67.17 6.22 15.36
N HIS A 16 -66.79 5.74 16.58
CA HIS A 16 -66.70 6.18 17.99
C HIS A 16 -65.75 5.23 18.79
N ARG A 17 -65.10 5.70 19.89
CA ARG A 17 -64.67 4.94 21.13
C ARG A 17 -63.65 3.78 20.98
N CYS A 18 -62.88 3.34 21.99
CA CYS A 18 -62.45 3.85 23.32
C CYS A 18 -61.00 3.29 23.55
N ALA A 19 -59.98 4.03 24.02
CA ALA A 19 -59.80 4.73 25.31
C ALA A 19 -59.36 3.83 26.48
N LEU A 20 -58.07 3.91 26.86
CA LEU A 20 -57.58 3.88 28.25
C LEU A 20 -56.18 4.52 28.31
N SER A 21 -55.87 5.29 29.37
CA SER A 21 -54.67 6.14 29.47
C SER A 21 -54.34 6.49 30.93
N PHE A 22 -53.04 6.57 31.27
CA PHE A 22 -52.46 7.32 32.40
C PHE A 22 -50.99 7.63 32.01
N LEU A 23 -50.39 8.83 32.05
CA LEU A 23 -50.41 10.02 32.95
C LEU A 23 -49.81 9.74 34.36
N ALA A 24 -48.96 10.58 34.96
CA ALA A 24 -48.64 12.01 34.69
C ALA A 24 -47.14 12.40 34.99
N PRO A 25 -46.68 13.65 34.73
CA PRO A 25 -45.26 14.08 34.82
C PRO A 25 -44.93 15.28 35.78
N PHE A 26 -43.63 15.66 35.86
CA PHE A 26 -43.06 16.90 36.48
C PHE A 26 -43.11 16.98 38.04
N PRO A 27 -42.42 17.92 38.76
CA PRO A 27 -41.80 19.20 38.34
C PRO A 27 -40.34 19.49 38.80
N LEU A 28 -39.90 20.73 38.52
CA LEU A 28 -38.60 21.36 38.85
C LEU A 28 -38.45 21.74 40.33
N ARG A 29 -37.21 21.98 40.79
CA ARG A 29 -36.92 22.85 41.95
C ARG A 29 -35.58 23.59 41.82
N THR A 30 -35.54 24.85 42.24
CA THR A 30 -34.36 25.73 42.28
C THR A 30 -33.96 26.08 43.72
N SER A 31 -32.69 26.47 43.91
CA SER A 31 -32.20 27.16 45.13
C SER A 31 -30.99 28.03 44.79
N HIS A 32 -30.59 28.92 45.70
CA HIS A 32 -29.71 30.06 45.39
C HIS A 32 -28.68 30.32 46.51
N ARG A 33 -27.43 30.61 46.11
CA ARG A 33 -26.41 31.40 46.87
C ARG A 33 -25.86 30.74 48.17
N PRO A 34 -24.76 31.24 48.76
CA PRO A 34 -23.98 32.45 48.43
C PRO A 34 -22.52 32.21 47.99
N THR A 35 -21.87 33.31 47.59
CA THR A 35 -20.44 33.43 47.27
C THR A 35 -19.59 33.62 48.53
N LEU A 36 -18.41 33.00 48.57
CA LEU A 36 -17.28 33.44 49.40
C LEU A 36 -16.01 33.49 48.54
N SER A 37 -15.34 34.65 48.52
CA SER A 37 -14.02 34.81 47.91
C SER A 37 -12.94 34.66 48.98
N LEU A 38 -11.96 33.80 48.73
CA LEU A 38 -10.75 33.69 49.54
C LEU A 38 -9.53 33.59 48.62
N SER A 39 -8.74 34.67 48.59
CA SER A 39 -7.47 34.71 47.88
C SER A 39 -6.38 34.04 48.73
N ARG A 40 -5.65 33.09 48.14
CA ARG A 40 -4.29 32.77 48.61
C ARG A 40 -3.42 32.16 47.51
N SER A 41 -2.12 32.41 47.66
CA SER A 41 -1.04 32.24 46.70
C SER A 41 -0.74 30.77 46.31
N PRO A 42 0.07 30.51 45.26
CA PRO A 42 0.08 29.21 44.59
C PRO A 42 0.85 28.14 45.35
N HIS A 43 0.33 26.91 45.32
CA HIS A 43 1.09 25.71 45.69
C HIS A 43 1.74 25.07 44.46
N LEU A 44 3.03 24.74 44.59
CA LEU A 44 3.82 24.03 43.59
C LEU A 44 3.23 22.64 43.33
N THR A 45 2.72 22.41 42.11
CA THR A 45 2.44 21.06 41.63
C THR A 45 3.76 20.36 41.31
N PRO A 46 4.04 19.17 41.88
CA PRO A 46 5.25 18.44 41.55
C PRO A 46 5.18 17.95 40.09
N LEU A 47 6.14 18.40 39.27
CA LEU A 47 6.28 17.93 37.89
C LEU A 47 6.57 16.42 37.90
N ARG A 48 5.57 15.61 37.50
CA ARG A 48 5.83 14.24 37.08
C ARG A 48 6.60 14.30 35.75
N PRO A 49 7.83 13.78 35.65
CA PRO A 49 8.51 13.67 34.37
C PRO A 49 7.74 12.68 33.49
N SER A 50 6.99 13.19 32.52
CA SER A 50 6.39 12.37 31.47
C SER A 50 7.51 11.85 30.59
N LEU A 51 7.98 10.63 30.88
CA LEU A 51 8.93 9.88 30.05
C LEU A 51 8.28 9.46 28.73
N VAL A 52 8.08 10.45 27.85
CA VAL A 52 7.81 10.24 26.44
C VAL A 52 9.11 9.80 25.80
N CYS A 53 9.41 8.50 25.88
CA CYS A 53 10.51 7.92 25.12
C CYS A 53 10.25 8.21 23.63
N PRO A 54 11.11 8.98 22.92
CA PRO A 54 10.94 9.18 21.50
C PRO A 54 11.06 7.80 20.83
N ARG A 55 10.01 7.40 20.12
CA ARG A 55 9.96 6.09 19.46
C ARG A 55 10.86 6.14 18.22
N VAL A 56 12.16 5.92 18.44
CA VAL A 56 13.23 6.00 17.44
C VAL A 56 12.76 5.34 16.14
N PRO A 57 12.78 6.06 14.99
CA PRO A 57 12.28 5.53 13.74
C PRO A 57 13.09 4.30 13.37
N ARG A 58 12.43 3.14 13.35
CA ARG A 58 13.06 1.86 13.06
C ARG A 58 13.63 1.87 11.64
N MET A 59 14.94 2.05 11.54
CA MET A 59 15.65 2.17 10.28
C MET A 59 15.36 0.95 9.40
N VAL A 60 14.86 1.17 8.19
CA VAL A 60 14.50 0.09 7.26
C VAL A 60 15.76 -0.35 6.53
N LEU A 61 16.54 -1.20 7.19
CA LEU A 61 17.74 -1.79 6.60
C LEU A 61 17.41 -2.56 5.31
N GLN A 62 18.09 -2.19 4.23
CA GLN A 62 18.05 -2.91 2.96
C GLN A 62 18.87 -4.19 3.09
N SER A 63 18.23 -5.34 2.89
CA SER A 63 18.78 -6.59 2.34
C SER A 63 20.09 -7.21 2.87
N GLN A 64 20.72 -6.69 3.94
CA GLN A 64 21.91 -7.33 4.51
C GLN A 64 21.57 -8.68 5.14
N ASN A 65 22.44 -9.65 4.90
CA ASN A 65 22.23 -11.06 5.24
C ASN A 65 22.48 -11.28 6.74
N THR A 66 21.68 -12.08 7.45
CA THR A 66 21.90 -12.32 8.89
C THR A 66 23.05 -13.31 9.19
N ARG A 67 24.04 -13.37 8.29
CA ARG A 67 25.35 -14.04 8.42
C ARG A 67 26.52 -13.05 8.38
N ASP A 68 26.22 -11.77 8.21
CA ASP A 68 27.15 -10.67 7.88
C ASP A 68 27.55 -9.89 9.13
N VAL A 69 27.86 -10.62 10.22
CA VAL A 69 28.41 -10.06 11.47
C VAL A 69 29.60 -10.91 11.90
N ASP A 70 30.73 -10.27 12.20
CA ASP A 70 31.97 -10.95 12.56
C ASP A 70 31.82 -11.75 13.85
N ASP A 71 32.16 -13.03 13.75
CA ASP A 71 32.17 -14.01 14.82
C ASP A 71 33.12 -13.59 15.98
N ARG A 72 34.12 -12.74 15.71
CA ARG A 72 34.97 -12.06 16.72
C ARG A 72 34.18 -11.05 17.54
N VAL A 73 33.37 -10.19 16.92
CA VAL A 73 32.50 -9.23 17.63
C VAL A 73 31.42 -9.97 18.42
N LEU A 74 30.80 -10.99 17.83
CA LEU A 74 29.84 -11.83 18.55
C LEU A 74 30.48 -12.53 19.76
N ARG A 75 31.72 -13.01 19.66
CA ARG A 75 32.47 -13.55 20.81
C ARG A 75 32.74 -12.47 21.86
N ALA A 76 33.28 -11.32 21.48
CA ALA A 76 33.61 -10.21 22.39
C ALA A 76 32.39 -9.71 23.17
N VAL A 77 31.26 -9.46 22.48
CA VAL A 77 29.99 -9.05 23.11
C VAL A 77 29.41 -10.18 23.97
N THR A 78 29.63 -11.45 23.61
CA THR A 78 29.24 -12.59 24.48
C THR A 78 30.10 -12.65 25.76
N SER A 79 31.41 -12.38 25.71
CA SER A 79 32.25 -12.34 26.93
C SER A 79 31.98 -11.11 27.80
N LEU A 80 31.69 -9.97 27.17
CA LEU A 80 31.34 -8.72 27.86
C LEU A 80 29.89 -8.70 28.38
N SER A 81 29.05 -9.68 28.05
CA SER A 81 27.62 -9.79 28.45
C SER A 81 27.32 -9.77 29.96
N ARG A 82 28.35 -9.83 30.81
CA ARG A 82 28.26 -9.61 32.27
C ARG A 82 28.14 -8.13 32.64
N GLN A 83 28.54 -7.22 31.74
CA GLN A 83 28.41 -5.78 31.87
C GLN A 83 27.07 -5.35 31.23
N ASP A 84 26.32 -4.49 31.91
CA ASP A 84 25.02 -3.99 31.41
C ASP A 84 25.21 -2.94 30.27
N ARG A 85 26.43 -2.41 30.11
CA ARG A 85 26.83 -1.47 29.05
C ARG A 85 28.11 -1.97 28.38
N ILE A 86 28.15 -1.87 27.05
CA ILE A 86 29.29 -2.26 26.21
C ILE A 86 29.57 -1.09 25.25
N THR A 87 30.81 -0.59 25.22
CA THR A 87 31.25 0.46 24.29
C THR A 87 31.95 -0.13 23.06
N VAL A 88 32.11 0.68 22.01
CA VAL A 88 32.90 0.31 20.82
C VAL A 88 34.35 -0.02 21.19
N SER A 89 34.95 0.76 22.11
CA SER A 89 36.30 0.55 22.62
C SER A 89 36.48 -0.79 23.33
N ASP A 90 35.53 -1.22 24.17
CA ASP A 90 35.60 -2.51 24.87
C ASP A 90 35.58 -3.67 23.86
N VAL A 91 34.75 -3.55 22.82
CA VAL A 91 34.60 -4.55 21.76
C VAL A 91 35.84 -4.60 20.87
N ALA A 92 36.38 -3.44 20.45
CA ALA A 92 37.61 -3.36 19.65
C ALA A 92 38.80 -4.00 20.40
N ALA A 93 38.99 -3.63 21.67
CA ALA A 93 40.06 -4.17 22.53
C ALA A 93 39.90 -5.68 22.81
N THR A 94 38.66 -6.17 22.99
CA THR A 94 38.39 -7.59 23.26
C THR A 94 38.44 -8.46 22.00
N ALA A 95 38.07 -7.91 20.84
CA ALA A 95 38.03 -8.64 19.56
C ALA A 95 39.33 -8.57 18.75
N GLY A 96 40.22 -7.61 19.07
CA GLY A 96 41.42 -7.35 18.28
C GLY A 96 41.09 -6.74 16.92
N LEU A 97 40.20 -5.74 16.90
CA LEU A 97 39.67 -5.11 15.69
C LEU A 97 39.99 -3.61 15.65
N ASP A 98 40.02 -3.06 14.43
CA ASP A 98 39.97 -1.62 14.21
C ASP A 98 38.69 -1.01 14.79
N LEU A 99 38.77 0.25 15.23
CA LEU A 99 37.67 0.95 15.92
C LEU A 99 36.48 1.24 14.98
N SER A 100 36.72 1.51 13.69
CA SER A 100 35.64 1.74 12.72
C SER A 100 34.93 0.43 12.38
N LEU A 101 35.70 -0.64 12.12
CA LEU A 101 35.11 -1.97 11.88
C LEU A 101 34.34 -2.47 13.11
N ALA A 102 34.90 -2.29 14.31
CA ALA A 102 34.22 -2.64 15.56
C ALA A 102 32.94 -1.80 15.77
N ASN A 103 32.89 -0.53 15.36
CA ASN A 103 31.68 0.28 15.42
C ASN A 103 30.59 -0.30 14.50
N ASP A 104 30.91 -0.52 13.23
CA ASP A 104 29.90 -0.86 12.21
C ASP A 104 29.32 -2.26 12.46
N GLU A 105 30.18 -3.21 12.85
CA GLU A 105 29.79 -4.54 13.32
C GLU A 105 28.92 -4.50 14.58
N LEU A 106 29.28 -3.66 15.56
CA LEU A 106 28.51 -3.53 16.81
C LEU A 106 27.15 -2.86 16.57
N VAL A 107 27.07 -1.88 15.67
CA VAL A 107 25.83 -1.25 15.20
C VAL A 107 24.97 -2.25 14.42
N SER A 108 25.56 -3.08 13.57
CA SER A 108 24.87 -4.17 12.86
C SER A 108 24.28 -5.18 13.85
N LEU A 109 25.08 -5.64 14.81
CA LEU A 109 24.67 -6.56 15.87
C LEU A 109 23.58 -5.95 16.77
N ALA A 110 23.68 -4.66 17.12
CA ALA A 110 22.68 -3.93 17.90
C ALA A 110 21.33 -3.85 17.16
N ASN A 111 21.35 -3.51 15.87
CA ASN A 111 20.16 -3.45 15.02
C ASN A 111 19.49 -4.83 14.83
N LEU A 112 20.28 -5.90 14.68
CA LEU A 112 19.79 -7.26 14.51
C LEU A 112 19.21 -7.85 15.81
N THR A 113 19.84 -7.56 16.96
CA THR A 113 19.38 -8.06 18.28
C THR A 113 18.29 -7.19 18.92
N GLY A 114 18.17 -5.92 18.50
CA GLY A 114 17.30 -4.94 19.15
C GLY A 114 17.87 -4.43 20.48
N ALA A 115 19.19 -4.29 20.58
CA ALA A 115 19.86 -3.71 21.75
C ALA A 115 19.41 -2.26 21.98
N ALA A 116 19.31 -1.86 23.25
CA ALA A 116 19.05 -0.47 23.58
C ALA A 116 20.35 0.36 23.49
N ILE A 117 20.21 1.62 23.08
CA ILE A 117 21.32 2.57 22.98
C ILE A 117 21.18 3.57 24.11
N ASP A 118 22.20 3.67 24.95
CA ASP A 118 22.32 4.63 26.03
C ASP A 118 23.42 5.65 25.66
N VAL A 119 23.17 6.94 25.83
CA VAL A 119 24.12 8.02 25.54
C VAL A 119 24.44 8.74 26.84
N THR A 120 25.73 9.00 27.10
CA THR A 120 26.17 9.73 28.29
C THR A 120 26.11 11.24 28.08
N ASP A 121 26.16 12.02 29.17
CA ASP A 121 26.20 13.50 29.11
C ASP A 121 27.46 14.04 28.38
N ALA A 122 28.49 13.20 28.24
CA ALA A 122 29.70 13.47 27.45
C ALA A 122 29.58 13.06 25.97
N GLY A 123 28.39 12.64 25.51
CA GLY A 123 28.12 12.20 24.14
C GLY A 123 28.61 10.80 23.78
N ALA A 124 29.17 10.04 24.73
CA ALA A 124 29.63 8.68 24.47
C ALA A 124 28.47 7.69 24.34
N ILE A 125 28.53 6.82 23.34
CA ILE A 125 27.48 5.83 23.03
C ILE A 125 27.84 4.48 23.66
N ALA A 126 26.91 3.93 24.45
CA ALA A 126 27.01 2.61 25.05
C ALA A 126 25.80 1.74 24.67
N TYR A 127 26.05 0.48 24.36
CA TYR A 127 25.03 -0.47 23.93
C TYR A 127 24.66 -1.41 25.07
N ARG A 128 23.35 -1.63 25.24
CA ARG A 128 22.76 -2.52 26.24
C ARG A 128 22.15 -3.73 25.55
N PHE A 129 22.92 -4.82 25.49
CA PHE A 129 22.54 -6.06 24.82
C PHE A 129 21.66 -6.97 25.70
N PRO A 130 20.78 -7.79 25.10
CA PRO A 130 20.05 -8.82 25.84
C PRO A 130 21.00 -9.92 26.34
N ARG A 131 20.75 -10.45 27.55
CA ARG A 131 21.61 -11.46 28.23
C ARG A 131 22.03 -12.62 27.32
N ASP A 132 21.10 -13.15 26.52
CA ASP A 132 21.37 -14.16 25.50
C ASP A 132 21.45 -13.57 24.09
N VAL A 133 22.54 -12.87 23.77
CA VAL A 133 22.82 -12.29 22.44
C VAL A 133 22.64 -13.34 21.33
N ARG A 134 23.11 -14.57 21.55
CA ARG A 134 22.96 -15.71 20.62
C ARG A 134 21.53 -16.24 20.50
N ALA A 135 20.66 -16.03 21.49
CA ALA A 135 19.22 -16.35 21.37
C ALA A 135 18.47 -15.23 20.66
N ALA A 136 18.77 -13.97 20.97
CA ALA A 136 18.25 -12.80 20.25
C ALA A 136 18.55 -12.89 18.75
N LEU A 137 19.82 -13.13 18.38
CA LEU A 137 20.25 -13.36 16.99
C LEU A 137 19.51 -14.53 16.33
N ARG A 138 19.38 -15.69 17.00
CA ARG A 138 18.62 -16.82 16.46
C ARG A 138 17.15 -16.48 16.23
N SER A 139 16.53 -15.69 17.11
CA SER A 139 15.14 -15.23 16.91
C SER A 139 15.02 -14.25 15.74
N ALA A 140 16.03 -13.41 15.52
CA ALA A 140 16.10 -12.46 14.43
C ALA A 140 16.36 -13.15 13.08
N SER A 141 17.31 -14.09 13.02
CA SER A 141 17.64 -14.86 11.82
C SER A 141 16.56 -15.87 11.46
N LEU A 142 15.86 -16.47 12.42
CA LEU A 142 14.63 -17.25 12.16
C LEU A 142 13.54 -16.36 11.56
N ARG A 143 13.28 -15.17 12.15
CA ARG A 143 12.30 -14.22 11.62
C ARG A 143 12.66 -13.73 10.21
N ALA A 144 13.94 -13.48 9.94
CA ALA A 144 14.44 -13.11 8.62
C ALA A 144 14.34 -14.26 7.61
N SER A 145 14.77 -15.47 7.99
CA SER A 145 14.71 -16.66 7.14
C SER A 145 13.27 -17.07 6.82
N ILE A 146 12.35 -16.99 7.80
CA ILE A 146 10.92 -17.19 7.59
C ILE A 146 10.40 -16.14 6.60
N ARG A 147 10.76 -14.86 6.76
CA ARG A 147 10.37 -13.81 5.80
C ARG A 147 10.90 -14.08 4.40
N MET A 148 12.21 -14.31 4.22
CA MET A 148 12.82 -14.59 2.91
C MET A 148 12.21 -15.84 2.24
N THR A 149 11.95 -16.90 3.03
CA THR A 149 11.32 -18.13 2.52
C THR A 149 9.85 -17.88 2.17
N TRP A 150 9.13 -17.11 2.99
CA TRP A 150 7.75 -16.72 2.74
C TRP A 150 7.64 -15.84 1.48
N ASP A 151 8.43 -14.77 1.37
CA ASP A 151 8.42 -13.86 0.21
C ASP A 151 8.78 -14.60 -1.10
N ARG A 152 9.60 -15.67 -1.03
CA ARG A 152 9.91 -16.54 -2.17
C ARG A 152 8.86 -17.61 -2.46
N ALA A 153 8.15 -18.13 -1.46
CA ALA A 153 7.14 -19.18 -1.61
C ALA A 153 5.72 -18.64 -1.84
N PHE A 154 5.41 -17.46 -1.32
CA PHE A 154 4.09 -16.82 -1.36
C PHE A 154 3.57 -16.59 -2.79
N PRO A 155 4.39 -16.17 -3.80
CA PRO A 155 3.93 -16.10 -5.19
C PRO A 155 3.48 -17.47 -5.73
N THR A 156 4.21 -18.54 -5.40
CA THR A 156 3.90 -19.91 -5.82
C THR A 156 2.64 -20.45 -5.14
N ILE A 157 2.52 -20.24 -3.82
CA ILE A 157 1.34 -20.63 -3.03
C ILE A 157 0.10 -19.87 -3.51
N PHE A 158 0.23 -18.56 -3.73
CA PHE A 158 -0.85 -17.72 -4.26
C PHE A 158 -1.28 -18.15 -5.67
N THR A 159 -0.32 -18.53 -6.52
CA THR A 159 -0.60 -19.11 -7.85
C THR A 159 -1.33 -20.45 -7.75
N ALA A 160 -0.94 -21.33 -6.82
CA ALA A 160 -1.62 -22.60 -6.58
C ALA A 160 -3.07 -22.40 -6.07
N ILE A 161 -3.30 -21.46 -5.15
CA ILE A 161 -4.65 -21.07 -4.69
C ILE A 161 -5.47 -20.48 -5.85
N ARG A 162 -4.86 -19.64 -6.68
CA ARG A 162 -5.45 -19.02 -7.88
C ARG A 162 -5.96 -20.06 -8.88
N LEU A 163 -5.14 -21.07 -9.22
CA LEU A 163 -5.58 -22.17 -10.08
C LEU A 163 -6.60 -23.09 -9.39
N GLY A 164 -6.35 -23.42 -8.11
CA GLY A 164 -7.19 -24.34 -7.33
C GLY A 164 -8.63 -23.85 -7.15
N PHE A 165 -8.84 -22.56 -6.90
CA PHE A 165 -10.19 -21.99 -6.79
C PHE A 165 -10.96 -22.07 -8.11
N GLY A 166 -10.29 -21.86 -9.25
CA GLY A 166 -10.87 -22.05 -10.58
C GLY A 166 -11.20 -23.52 -10.86
N ALA A 167 -10.34 -24.45 -10.46
CA ALA A 167 -10.60 -25.89 -10.62
C ALA A 167 -11.79 -26.35 -9.76
N LEU A 168 -11.95 -25.78 -8.56
CA LEU A 168 -13.07 -26.08 -7.67
C LEU A 168 -14.42 -25.60 -8.23
N LEU A 169 -14.46 -24.57 -9.09
CA LEU A 169 -15.67 -24.19 -9.83
C LEU A 169 -16.13 -25.32 -10.75
N ILE A 170 -15.21 -25.91 -11.51
CA ILE A 170 -15.50 -27.05 -12.40
C ILE A 170 -16.00 -28.24 -11.58
N LEU A 171 -15.28 -28.56 -10.50
CA LEU A 171 -15.61 -29.68 -9.61
C LEU A 171 -16.99 -29.50 -8.97
N SER A 172 -17.32 -28.30 -8.50
CA SER A 172 -18.64 -27.94 -7.97
C SER A 172 -19.75 -28.22 -8.99
N ILE A 173 -19.57 -27.79 -10.24
CA ILE A 173 -20.55 -27.98 -11.32
C ILE A 173 -20.69 -29.47 -11.68
N VAL A 174 -19.58 -30.20 -11.82
CA VAL A 174 -19.60 -31.64 -12.16
C VAL A 174 -20.27 -32.45 -11.05
N VAL A 175 -19.90 -32.24 -9.79
CA VAL A 175 -20.51 -32.93 -8.63
C VAL A 175 -22.00 -32.59 -8.53
N THR A 176 -22.36 -31.31 -8.71
CA THR A 176 -23.77 -30.87 -8.69
C THR A 176 -24.58 -31.51 -9.82
N PHE A 177 -24.05 -31.56 -11.04
CA PHE A 177 -24.72 -32.19 -12.18
C PHE A 177 -24.91 -33.70 -11.96
N VAL A 178 -23.85 -34.42 -11.56
CA VAL A 178 -23.93 -35.86 -11.24
C VAL A 178 -24.95 -36.13 -10.13
N ALA A 179 -24.98 -35.32 -9.07
CA ALA A 179 -25.96 -35.44 -8.00
C ALA A 179 -27.39 -35.21 -8.49
N ILE A 180 -27.63 -34.18 -9.33
CA ILE A 180 -28.95 -33.93 -9.93
C ILE A 180 -29.38 -35.12 -10.81
N THR A 181 -28.49 -35.67 -11.62
CA THR A 181 -28.78 -36.83 -12.49
C THR A 181 -29.12 -38.07 -11.66
N ALA A 182 -28.26 -38.46 -10.72
CA ALA A 182 -28.48 -39.64 -9.89
C ALA A 182 -29.80 -39.58 -9.11
N LEU A 183 -30.11 -38.41 -8.54
CA LEU A 183 -31.34 -38.16 -7.80
C LEU A 183 -32.59 -38.13 -8.70
N SER A 184 -32.43 -37.79 -9.98
CA SER A 184 -33.51 -37.80 -10.99
C SER A 184 -33.72 -39.18 -11.64
N SER A 185 -32.73 -40.07 -11.56
CA SER A 185 -32.91 -41.49 -11.88
C SER A 185 -33.56 -42.25 -10.73
N ALA A 186 -33.14 -42.01 -9.49
CA ALA A 186 -33.67 -42.67 -8.28
C ALA A 186 -35.15 -42.32 -7.96
N SER A 187 -35.76 -41.40 -8.72
CA SER A 187 -37.15 -40.96 -8.59
C SER A 187 -38.03 -41.33 -9.79
N ARG A 188 -37.53 -42.19 -10.69
CA ARG A 188 -38.30 -42.75 -11.82
C ARG A 188 -38.55 -44.23 -11.60
N SER A 189 -39.81 -44.65 -11.73
CA SER A 189 -40.15 -46.05 -12.04
C SER A 189 -39.62 -46.39 -13.44
N ASP A 190 -39.36 -47.67 -13.69
CA ASP A 190 -39.10 -48.16 -15.04
C ASP A 190 -40.28 -47.84 -15.96
N ASP A 191 -39.98 -47.30 -17.15
CA ASP A 191 -40.78 -47.47 -18.36
C ASP A 191 -39.90 -47.28 -19.60
N ASP A 192 -40.00 -48.23 -20.53
CA ASP A 192 -39.41 -48.35 -21.88
C ASP A 192 -37.98 -47.84 -22.18
N ARG A 193 -37.09 -48.82 -22.40
CA ARG A 193 -35.80 -48.66 -23.09
C ARG A 193 -35.98 -48.40 -24.60
N ARG A 194 -36.43 -47.21 -25.00
CA ARG A 194 -36.47 -46.83 -26.43
C ARG A 194 -35.16 -46.22 -26.91
N SER A 195 -34.49 -46.92 -27.82
CA SER A 195 -33.26 -46.45 -28.45
C SER A 195 -33.54 -45.32 -29.46
N SER A 196 -32.89 -44.18 -29.27
CA SER A 196 -32.83 -43.10 -30.25
C SER A 196 -31.44 -42.50 -30.31
N ARG A 197 -30.91 -42.35 -31.52
CA ARG A 197 -29.59 -41.78 -31.80
C ARG A 197 -29.60 -40.26 -31.63
N SER A 198 -28.41 -39.69 -31.42
CA SER A 198 -28.09 -38.26 -31.64
C SER A 198 -28.76 -37.23 -30.71
N SER A 199 -28.08 -36.91 -29.61
CA SER A 199 -28.12 -35.59 -28.96
C SER A 199 -26.85 -35.34 -28.13
N PHE A 200 -25.67 -35.62 -28.69
CA PHE A 200 -24.37 -35.34 -28.05
C PHE A 200 -23.90 -33.89 -28.29
N MET A 201 -24.83 -32.95 -28.06
CA MET A 201 -24.75 -31.49 -28.21
C MET A 201 -25.86 -30.91 -27.31
N PRO A 202 -25.61 -29.85 -26.50
CA PRO A 202 -24.91 -28.66 -26.94
C PRO A 202 -23.66 -28.32 -26.11
N VAL A 203 -22.55 -29.04 -26.30
CA VAL A 203 -21.23 -28.63 -25.78
C VAL A 203 -20.43 -27.89 -26.86
N ARG A 204 -20.39 -28.41 -28.09
CA ARG A 204 -19.64 -27.80 -29.23
C ARG A 204 -20.32 -26.57 -29.86
N LEU A 205 -21.56 -26.23 -29.52
CA LEU A 205 -22.25 -25.05 -30.09
C LEU A 205 -21.90 -23.74 -29.35
N PHE A 206 -21.44 -23.85 -28.11
CA PHE A 206 -20.93 -22.75 -27.28
C PHE A 206 -19.43 -22.88 -26.96
N ALA A 207 -18.74 -23.83 -27.61
CA ALA A 207 -17.32 -24.09 -27.40
C ALA A 207 -16.56 -24.29 -28.73
N PRO A 208 -15.84 -23.27 -29.21
CA PRO A 208 -14.46 -23.53 -29.62
C PRO A 208 -13.71 -23.98 -28.37
N ASP A 209 -13.65 -25.31 -28.23
CA ASP A 209 -13.02 -26.13 -27.18
C ASP A 209 -12.78 -25.47 -25.81
N ILE A 210 -13.63 -25.81 -24.83
CA ILE A 210 -13.44 -25.41 -23.43
C ILE A 210 -12.11 -25.94 -22.86
N PHE A 211 -11.64 -27.11 -23.26
CA PHE A 211 -10.36 -27.64 -22.78
C PHE A 211 -9.15 -26.90 -23.41
N ASP A 212 -9.30 -26.34 -24.61
CA ASP A 212 -8.32 -25.40 -25.17
C ASP A 212 -8.21 -24.16 -24.27
N VAL A 213 -9.32 -23.44 -24.06
CA VAL A 213 -9.40 -22.24 -23.19
C VAL A 213 -8.92 -22.49 -21.75
N MET A 214 -9.04 -23.72 -21.25
CA MET A 214 -8.62 -24.10 -19.89
C MET A 214 -7.12 -24.45 -19.77
N PHE A 215 -6.51 -25.04 -20.80
CA PHE A 215 -5.17 -25.65 -20.71
C PHE A 215 -4.13 -25.10 -21.72
N TYR A 216 -4.53 -24.40 -22.79
CA TYR A 216 -3.60 -23.85 -23.78
C TYR A 216 -2.97 -22.53 -23.33
N THR A 217 -1.74 -22.61 -22.83
CA THR A 217 -0.78 -21.48 -22.91
C THR A 217 0.65 -21.93 -23.26
N ARG A 218 0.85 -23.18 -23.69
CA ARG A 218 2.21 -23.76 -23.83
C ARG A 218 2.86 -23.55 -25.21
N GLN A 219 2.11 -23.67 -26.31
CA GLN A 219 2.66 -23.51 -27.66
C GLN A 219 2.81 -22.04 -28.10
N ARG A 220 1.86 -21.16 -27.78
CA ARG A 220 1.90 -19.75 -28.23
C ARG A 220 3.09 -18.96 -27.65
N ARG A 221 3.54 -19.30 -26.43
CA ARG A 221 4.74 -18.71 -25.78
C ARG A 221 6.05 -18.92 -26.54
N TYR A 222 6.12 -19.89 -27.48
CA TYR A 222 7.32 -20.09 -28.28
C TYR A 222 7.38 -19.14 -29.48
N TYR A 223 6.24 -18.87 -30.13
CA TYR A 223 6.15 -17.97 -31.29
C TYR A 223 5.99 -16.48 -30.91
N ALA A 224 5.36 -16.17 -29.79
CA ALA A 224 5.21 -14.80 -29.28
C ALA A 224 6.54 -14.15 -28.84
N ARG A 225 7.66 -14.90 -28.84
CA ARG A 225 8.99 -14.39 -28.51
C ARG A 225 9.72 -13.73 -29.68
N THR A 226 9.20 -13.88 -30.91
CA THR A 226 9.85 -13.43 -32.15
C THR A 226 9.24 -12.14 -32.72
N GLN A 227 8.12 -11.66 -32.17
CA GLN A 227 7.53 -10.36 -32.52
C GLN A 227 7.21 -9.58 -31.23
N GLY A 228 7.67 -8.33 -31.16
CA GLY A 228 7.71 -7.51 -29.95
C GLY A 228 6.37 -6.91 -29.50
N SER A 229 5.32 -7.73 -29.39
CA SER A 229 4.00 -7.33 -28.85
C SER A 229 3.48 -8.40 -27.88
N ALA A 230 3.99 -8.38 -26.65
CA ALA A 230 3.41 -9.13 -25.55
C ALA A 230 2.11 -8.44 -25.10
N ASP A 231 0.96 -8.90 -25.62
CA ASP A 231 -0.36 -8.39 -25.23
C ASP A 231 -0.63 -8.74 -23.75
N GLU A 232 -0.79 -7.73 -22.89
CA GLU A 232 -0.81 -7.86 -21.43
C GLU A 232 -2.05 -8.61 -20.85
N ASN A 233 -2.87 -9.21 -21.71
CA ASN A 233 -4.19 -9.77 -21.37
C ASN A 233 -4.31 -11.31 -21.50
N GLU A 234 -3.30 -12.05 -21.95
CA GLU A 234 -3.36 -13.53 -22.05
C GLU A 234 -3.24 -14.23 -20.67
N MET A 235 -4.31 -14.19 -19.88
CA MET A 235 -4.45 -15.01 -18.66
C MET A 235 -5.22 -16.31 -18.89
N SER A 236 -4.97 -17.33 -18.06
CA SER A 236 -5.72 -18.60 -18.08
C SER A 236 -7.14 -18.39 -17.56
N PHE A 237 -8.11 -19.20 -18.01
CA PHE A 237 -9.47 -19.17 -17.44
C PHE A 237 -9.48 -19.33 -15.91
N LEU A 238 -8.66 -20.24 -15.36
CA LEU A 238 -8.60 -20.47 -13.90
C LEU A 238 -8.15 -19.20 -13.15
N GLU A 239 -7.23 -18.47 -13.75
CA GLU A 239 -6.76 -17.17 -13.28
C GLU A 239 -7.80 -16.07 -13.47
N ALA A 240 -8.59 -16.09 -14.55
CA ALA A 240 -9.72 -15.19 -14.76
C ALA A 240 -10.84 -15.41 -13.74
N VAL A 241 -11.12 -16.66 -13.33
CA VAL A 241 -12.05 -16.98 -12.22
C VAL A 241 -11.58 -16.31 -10.93
N TYR A 242 -10.31 -16.51 -10.57
CA TYR A 242 -9.72 -15.91 -9.37
C TYR A 242 -9.68 -14.37 -9.45
N SER A 243 -9.34 -13.82 -10.61
CA SER A 243 -9.28 -12.39 -10.89
C SER A 243 -10.65 -11.72 -10.74
N LEU A 244 -11.73 -12.36 -11.18
CA LEU A 244 -13.09 -11.87 -10.96
C LEU A 244 -13.47 -11.85 -9.48
N VAL A 245 -13.25 -12.96 -8.76
CA VAL A 245 -13.68 -13.10 -7.36
C VAL A 245 -12.82 -12.25 -6.42
N PHE A 246 -11.49 -12.46 -6.41
CA PHE A 246 -10.57 -11.87 -5.44
C PHE A 246 -9.80 -10.67 -6.00
N GLY A 247 -9.35 -10.74 -7.26
CA GLY A 247 -8.64 -9.66 -7.94
C GLY A 247 -7.16 -9.88 -8.19
N ASP A 248 -6.54 -8.86 -8.77
CA ASP A 248 -5.15 -8.85 -9.27
C ASP A 248 -4.21 -8.01 -8.39
N GLY A 249 -4.56 -7.85 -7.11
CA GLY A 249 -3.88 -6.96 -6.18
C GLY A 249 -4.07 -5.47 -6.48
N ASP A 250 -3.32 -4.63 -5.78
CA ASP A 250 -3.34 -3.17 -5.96
C ASP A 250 -2.51 -2.76 -7.20
N PRO A 251 -3.07 -2.05 -8.19
CA PRO A 251 -2.31 -1.46 -9.30
C PRO A 251 -1.39 -0.28 -8.90
N ASN A 252 -1.42 0.17 -7.63
CA ASN A 252 -0.62 1.28 -7.10
C ASN A 252 0.57 0.85 -6.23
N GLN A 253 0.97 -0.42 -6.28
CA GLN A 253 2.25 -0.87 -5.72
C GLN A 253 3.40 0.06 -6.18
N GLY A 254 4.27 0.45 -5.24
CA GLY A 254 5.35 1.42 -5.48
C GLY A 254 4.89 2.84 -5.84
N LEU A 255 3.64 3.25 -5.53
CA LEU A 255 3.20 4.64 -5.69
C LEU A 255 3.94 5.59 -4.73
N GLU A 256 4.21 5.15 -3.51
CA GLU A 256 4.97 5.92 -2.50
C GLU A 256 6.42 6.16 -2.96
N ASP A 257 7.07 5.16 -3.56
CA ASP A 257 8.41 5.32 -4.13
C ASP A 257 8.41 6.22 -5.37
N ARG A 258 7.32 6.25 -6.14
CA ARG A 258 7.14 7.19 -7.25
C ARG A 258 6.87 8.61 -6.76
N ARG A 259 6.08 8.77 -5.69
CA ARG A 259 5.83 10.05 -4.99
C ARG A 259 7.15 10.66 -4.53
N TRP A 260 7.93 9.94 -3.73
CA TRP A 260 9.15 10.51 -3.16
C TRP A 260 10.24 10.77 -4.19
N ARG A 261 10.38 9.93 -5.23
CA ARG A 261 11.24 10.23 -6.38
C ARG A 261 10.78 11.48 -7.15
N ARG A 262 9.48 11.71 -7.30
CA ARG A 262 8.95 12.92 -7.94
C ARG A 262 9.19 14.18 -7.11
N VAL A 263 8.91 14.15 -5.80
CA VAL A 263 9.17 15.26 -4.88
C VAL A 263 10.67 15.60 -4.86
N ALA A 264 11.54 14.61 -4.71
CA ALA A 264 13.00 14.77 -4.78
C ALA A 264 13.47 15.38 -6.12
N ALA A 265 12.89 14.96 -7.25
CA ALA A 265 13.22 15.49 -8.56
C ALA A 265 12.79 16.96 -8.74
N VAL A 266 11.64 17.36 -8.18
CA VAL A 266 11.18 18.77 -8.17
C VAL A 266 12.07 19.63 -7.28
N ILE A 267 12.42 19.17 -6.07
CA ILE A 267 13.33 19.89 -5.16
C ILE A 267 14.69 20.09 -5.83
N ARG A 268 15.27 19.04 -6.45
CA ARG A 268 16.54 19.11 -7.20
C ARG A 268 16.47 20.05 -8.41
N ALA A 269 15.35 20.06 -9.14
CA ALA A 269 15.16 20.96 -10.29
C ALA A 269 15.16 22.45 -9.89
N ASN A 270 14.70 22.78 -8.68
CA ASN A 270 14.72 24.13 -8.12
C ASN A 270 15.91 24.35 -7.15
N ARG A 271 17.00 23.57 -7.30
CA ARG A 271 18.26 23.65 -6.52
C ARG A 271 18.07 23.69 -4.99
N GLY A 272 17.04 23.01 -4.48
CA GLY A 272 16.78 22.87 -3.05
C GLY A 272 15.78 23.86 -2.43
N ALA A 273 15.23 24.83 -3.16
CA ALA A 273 14.19 25.72 -2.62
C ALA A 273 12.89 25.63 -3.44
N VAL A 274 11.74 25.42 -2.79
CA VAL A 274 10.44 25.20 -3.46
C VAL A 274 9.26 25.77 -2.67
N THR A 275 8.20 26.12 -3.39
CA THR A 275 6.91 26.54 -2.80
C THR A 275 5.98 25.34 -2.58
N ALA A 276 4.96 25.49 -1.72
CA ALA A 276 3.95 24.46 -1.48
C ALA A 276 3.26 24.01 -2.78
N GLU A 277 2.95 24.97 -3.64
CA GLU A 277 2.22 24.81 -4.90
C GLU A 277 3.00 24.02 -5.95
N GLN A 278 4.34 24.06 -5.92
CA GLN A 278 5.20 23.23 -6.79
C GLN A 278 5.20 21.75 -6.36
N LEU A 279 4.98 21.46 -5.07
CA LEU A 279 4.94 20.10 -4.52
C LEU A 279 3.54 19.49 -4.47
N ALA A 280 2.49 20.32 -4.38
CA ALA A 280 1.08 19.95 -4.37
C ALA A 280 0.64 18.92 -5.45
N PRO A 281 1.17 18.92 -6.70
CA PRO A 281 0.83 17.91 -7.72
C PRO A 281 1.24 16.47 -7.38
N PHE A 282 2.08 16.27 -6.36
CA PHE A 282 2.69 14.97 -6.03
C PHE A 282 2.34 14.47 -4.61
N LEU A 283 1.97 15.37 -3.70
CA LEU A 283 1.67 15.08 -2.30
C LEU A 283 0.19 14.70 -2.06
N GLU A 284 -0.20 14.45 -0.81
CA GLU A 284 -1.62 14.22 -0.47
C GLU A 284 -2.27 15.52 -0.02
N LEU A 285 -3.10 16.07 -0.90
CA LEU A 285 -3.95 17.22 -0.62
C LEU A 285 -5.23 16.74 0.05
N GLU A 286 -5.62 17.36 1.17
CA GLU A 286 -6.92 17.12 1.80
C GLU A 286 -8.07 17.76 0.99
N ASP A 287 -9.32 17.55 1.42
CA ASP A 287 -10.55 17.82 0.66
C ASP A 287 -10.86 19.34 0.51
N ASN A 288 -10.06 20.06 -0.30
CA ASN A 288 -10.48 21.00 -1.37
C ASN A 288 -9.42 22.12 -1.66
N PRO A 289 -8.69 22.08 -2.80
CA PRO A 289 -7.77 23.16 -3.18
C PRO A 289 -8.45 24.43 -3.72
N THR A 290 -9.78 24.48 -3.90
CA THR A 290 -10.46 25.74 -4.27
C THR A 290 -10.64 26.63 -3.03
N ARG A 291 -9.69 27.57 -2.83
CA ARG A 291 -9.81 28.82 -2.02
C ARG A 291 -11.08 28.89 -1.16
N SER A 292 -11.11 28.20 -0.02
CA SER A 292 -12.30 28.21 0.84
C SER A 292 -12.36 29.49 1.65
N SER A 293 -13.28 30.38 1.26
CA SER A 293 -13.99 31.28 2.17
C SER A 293 -13.13 32.28 2.97
N SER A 294 -12.73 33.37 2.30
CA SER A 294 -12.52 34.71 2.90
C SER A 294 -11.48 34.92 4.02
N THR A 295 -10.76 33.88 4.45
CA THR A 295 -9.69 33.98 5.46
C THR A 295 -8.38 33.47 4.86
N ALA A 296 -7.30 34.27 4.94
CA ALA A 296 -6.11 34.11 4.10
C ALA A 296 -5.14 32.95 4.47
N VAL A 297 -5.61 31.95 5.22
CA VAL A 297 -4.79 30.79 5.61
C VAL A 297 -4.96 29.67 4.58
N VAL A 298 -3.99 29.54 3.67
CA VAL A 298 -3.83 28.34 2.85
C VAL A 298 -3.24 27.25 3.74
N ASP A 299 -3.86 26.07 3.78
CA ASP A 299 -3.26 24.94 4.51
C ASP A 299 -2.16 24.29 3.68
N GLU A 300 -0.91 24.54 4.07
CA GLU A 300 0.29 23.94 3.49
C GLU A 300 0.77 22.70 4.29
N SER A 301 -0.02 22.18 5.24
CA SER A 301 0.30 21.02 6.10
C SER A 301 0.75 19.77 5.31
N PHE A 302 0.25 19.60 4.08
CA PHE A 302 0.60 18.51 3.18
C PHE A 302 2.10 18.43 2.83
N VAL A 303 2.87 19.51 3.05
CA VAL A 303 4.32 19.57 2.81
C VAL A 303 5.14 18.97 3.97
N LEU A 304 4.60 18.91 5.20
CA LEU A 304 5.31 18.44 6.39
C LEU A 304 5.99 17.06 6.24
N PRO A 305 5.39 16.03 5.59
CA PRO A 305 6.05 14.74 5.39
C PRO A 305 7.24 14.81 4.42
N ALA A 306 7.26 15.77 3.49
CA ALA A 306 8.41 16.01 2.62
C ALA A 306 9.58 16.64 3.41
N LEU A 307 9.30 17.63 4.27
CA LEU A 307 10.29 18.24 5.16
C LEU A 307 10.95 17.19 6.05
N GLN A 308 10.14 16.37 6.74
CA GLN A 308 10.65 15.32 7.61
C GLN A 308 11.48 14.26 6.86
N ARG A 309 11.10 13.91 5.63
CA ARG A 309 11.81 12.90 4.83
C ARG A 309 13.14 13.41 4.25
N PHE A 310 13.19 14.68 3.87
CA PHE A 310 14.30 15.28 3.13
C PHE A 310 15.10 16.32 3.93
N GLN A 311 14.90 16.38 5.24
CA GLN A 311 15.58 17.31 6.18
C GLN A 311 15.43 18.78 5.77
N GLY A 312 14.27 19.12 5.20
CA GLY A 312 13.91 20.49 4.84
C GLY A 312 13.31 21.26 5.99
N HIS A 313 13.34 22.59 5.91
CA HIS A 313 12.74 23.52 6.87
C HIS A 313 11.96 24.62 6.14
N PRO A 314 10.93 25.21 6.76
CA PRO A 314 10.28 26.41 6.26
C PRO A 314 11.12 27.66 6.58
N GLU A 315 11.23 28.56 5.61
CA GLU A 315 11.67 29.95 5.81
C GLU A 315 10.57 30.91 5.37
N VAL A 316 10.56 32.13 5.92
CA VAL A 316 9.57 33.16 5.62
C VAL A 316 10.25 34.31 4.90
N THR A 317 9.67 34.76 3.79
CA THR A 317 10.14 35.88 2.99
C THR A 317 9.81 37.23 3.61
N ASP A 318 10.49 38.29 3.15
CA ASP A 318 10.11 39.69 3.43
C ASP A 318 8.66 40.03 2.98
N ALA A 319 8.09 39.26 2.06
CA ALA A 319 6.70 39.39 1.60
C ALA A 319 5.68 38.66 2.50
N GLY A 320 6.13 37.88 3.49
CA GLY A 320 5.28 37.05 4.35
C GLY A 320 4.90 35.68 3.76
N ASP A 321 5.30 35.38 2.52
CA ASP A 321 5.15 34.05 1.92
C ASP A 321 6.13 33.04 2.55
N ILE A 322 5.70 31.79 2.69
CA ILE A 322 6.51 30.65 3.16
C ILE A 322 7.18 29.96 1.94
N ILE A 323 8.46 29.64 2.10
CA ILE A 323 9.28 28.82 1.18
C ILE A 323 9.81 27.61 1.96
N TYR A 324 10.04 26.48 1.28
CA TYR A 324 10.66 25.31 1.87
C TYR A 324 12.06 25.07 1.29
N VAL A 325 13.06 25.10 2.17
CA VAL A 325 14.47 24.94 1.84
C VAL A 325 14.96 23.55 2.27
N PHE A 326 15.68 22.88 1.37
CA PHE A 326 16.15 21.51 1.48
C PHE A 326 17.68 21.46 1.21
N PRO A 327 18.52 21.72 2.22
CA PRO A 327 19.97 21.84 2.04
C PRO A 327 20.63 20.61 1.40
N SER A 328 20.12 19.41 1.68
CA SER A 328 20.65 18.14 1.15
C SER A 328 20.52 17.97 -0.38
N PHE A 329 19.90 18.92 -1.08
CA PHE A 329 19.62 18.86 -2.52
C PHE A 329 20.43 19.84 -3.38
N SER A 330 21.32 20.65 -2.77
CA SER A 330 22.15 21.62 -3.50
C SER A 330 23.40 21.01 -4.13
N THR A 331 24.10 20.12 -3.41
CA THR A 331 25.25 19.36 -3.92
C THR A 331 24.79 18.22 -4.81
N THR A 332 25.39 18.05 -6.00
CA THR A 332 24.90 17.08 -6.99
C THR A 332 25.99 16.63 -7.97
N GLY A 333 26.30 15.32 -8.03
CA GLY A 333 27.32 14.78 -8.95
C GLY A 333 26.96 14.72 -10.44
N SER A 334 25.76 15.18 -10.85
CA SER A 334 25.36 15.21 -12.27
C SER A 334 24.23 16.20 -12.57
N LYS A 335 24.35 16.96 -13.67
CA LYS A 335 23.21 17.75 -14.18
C LYS A 335 22.13 16.80 -14.71
N MET A 336 21.03 16.67 -13.99
CA MET A 336 19.81 16.04 -14.53
C MET A 336 19.11 16.97 -15.53
N PRO A 337 18.35 16.44 -16.49
CA PRO A 337 17.48 17.25 -17.35
C PRO A 337 16.40 17.95 -16.51
N ASN A 338 15.92 19.11 -16.99
CA ASN A 338 14.85 19.85 -16.32
C ASN A 338 13.59 18.97 -16.15
N VAL A 339 13.04 18.95 -14.93
CA VAL A 339 11.75 18.34 -14.65
C VAL A 339 10.66 19.28 -15.15
N GLU A 340 10.40 19.22 -16.45
CA GLU A 340 9.49 20.12 -17.14
C GLU A 340 8.04 19.88 -16.65
N PHE A 341 7.44 20.93 -16.06
CA PHE A 341 6.03 20.92 -15.66
C PHE A 341 5.08 21.02 -16.87
N ALA A 342 5.58 21.52 -18.02
CA ALA A 342 4.88 21.45 -19.30
C ALA A 342 4.97 20.03 -19.90
N GLY A 343 3.91 19.62 -20.62
CA GLY A 343 3.77 18.23 -21.08
C GLY A 343 4.39 17.92 -22.44
N ARG A 344 4.48 16.61 -22.75
CA ARG A 344 4.93 16.01 -24.03
C ARG A 344 6.44 16.11 -24.33
N GLY A 345 7.26 15.41 -23.55
CA GLY A 345 8.67 15.24 -23.90
C GLY A 345 9.43 14.37 -22.89
N SER A 346 10.19 15.02 -22.02
CA SER A 346 11.22 14.39 -21.20
C SER A 346 10.67 13.41 -20.13
N ALA A 347 9.59 13.80 -19.45
CA ALA A 347 9.08 13.11 -18.25
C ALA A 347 8.67 11.62 -18.44
N ALA A 348 8.44 11.18 -19.68
CA ALA A 348 8.16 9.79 -20.01
C ALA A 348 9.42 8.93 -20.19
N ARG A 349 10.57 9.54 -20.54
CA ARG A 349 11.82 8.85 -20.85
C ARG A 349 12.47 8.25 -19.59
N ASP A 350 12.37 8.96 -18.47
CA ASP A 350 12.90 8.54 -17.16
C ASP A 350 11.91 7.68 -16.35
N GLY A 351 10.80 7.23 -16.94
CA GLY A 351 9.78 6.38 -16.30
C GLY A 351 9.00 7.02 -15.13
N LEU A 352 9.25 8.29 -14.81
CA LEU A 352 8.72 8.99 -13.64
C LEU A 352 7.26 9.48 -13.81
N GLY A 353 6.67 9.42 -15.01
CA GLY A 353 5.24 9.68 -15.27
C GLY A 353 4.91 11.08 -15.80
N GLY A 354 3.68 11.55 -15.57
CA GLY A 354 3.18 12.86 -16.04
C GLY A 354 3.46 14.04 -15.09
N PRO A 355 2.83 15.21 -15.32
CA PRO A 355 2.99 16.44 -14.52
C PRO A 355 2.30 16.41 -13.14
N SER A 356 1.65 15.29 -12.77
CA SER A 356 1.08 15.04 -11.45
C SER A 356 1.12 13.55 -11.10
N LEU A 357 1.02 13.22 -9.81
CA LEU A 357 0.99 11.84 -9.33
C LEU A 357 -0.41 11.22 -9.48
N VAL A 358 -0.62 10.53 -10.60
CA VAL A 358 -1.88 9.82 -10.90
C VAL A 358 -1.89 8.41 -10.27
N GLU A 359 -2.84 8.19 -9.37
CA GLU A 359 -3.23 6.86 -8.86
C GLU A 359 -4.08 6.13 -9.92
N LYS A 360 -3.82 4.84 -10.14
CA LYS A 360 -4.67 3.97 -10.96
C LYS A 360 -5.91 3.56 -10.15
N GLU A 361 -7.09 3.66 -10.73
CA GLU A 361 -8.30 3.04 -10.15
C GLU A 361 -8.12 1.52 -10.04
N LEU A 362 -8.56 0.91 -8.93
CA LEU A 362 -8.47 -0.55 -8.80
C LEU A 362 -9.64 -1.19 -9.57
N THR A 363 -9.32 -2.14 -10.43
CA THR A 363 -10.25 -2.80 -11.35
C THR A 363 -10.91 -4.04 -10.72
N MET A 364 -12.10 -4.43 -11.22
CA MET A 364 -12.74 -5.70 -10.84
C MET A 364 -11.89 -6.91 -11.24
N SER A 365 -11.31 -6.88 -12.42
CA SER A 365 -10.45 -7.92 -12.98
C SER A 365 -9.68 -7.31 -14.14
N ARG A 366 -8.52 -7.87 -14.46
CA ARG A 366 -7.76 -7.58 -15.69
C ARG A 366 -8.18 -8.49 -16.86
N ALA A 367 -8.88 -9.60 -16.64
CA ALA A 367 -9.21 -10.60 -17.66
C ALA A 367 -9.84 -9.99 -18.94
N PRO A 368 -9.62 -10.53 -20.14
CA PRO A 368 -10.32 -10.09 -21.35
C PRO A 368 -11.84 -10.31 -21.21
N ILE A 369 -12.64 -9.48 -21.88
CA ILE A 369 -14.08 -9.38 -21.61
C ILE A 369 -14.84 -10.70 -21.86
N GLY A 370 -14.44 -11.48 -22.87
CA GLY A 370 -15.00 -12.81 -23.16
C GLY A 370 -14.72 -13.85 -22.07
N GLN A 371 -13.56 -13.81 -21.43
CA GLN A 371 -13.30 -14.67 -20.27
C GLN A 371 -14.15 -14.24 -19.08
N ARG A 372 -14.33 -12.93 -18.82
CA ARG A 372 -15.22 -12.45 -17.75
C ARG A 372 -16.66 -12.91 -17.95
N THR A 373 -17.21 -12.78 -19.16
CA THR A 373 -18.59 -13.23 -19.44
C THR A 373 -18.73 -14.75 -19.32
N MET A 374 -17.74 -15.53 -19.78
CA MET A 374 -17.71 -16.98 -19.62
C MET A 374 -17.66 -17.41 -18.14
N VAL A 375 -16.80 -16.79 -17.33
CA VAL A 375 -16.71 -17.04 -15.88
C VAL A 375 -18.03 -16.70 -15.18
N ILE A 376 -18.66 -15.56 -15.52
CA ILE A 376 -19.95 -15.15 -14.95
C ILE A 376 -21.05 -16.15 -15.34
N ALA A 377 -21.14 -16.54 -16.61
CA ALA A 377 -22.12 -17.52 -17.09
C ALA A 377 -21.95 -18.88 -16.38
N LEU A 378 -20.71 -19.36 -16.24
CA LEU A 378 -20.40 -20.62 -15.58
C LEU A 378 -20.69 -20.55 -14.06
N GLY A 379 -20.47 -19.39 -13.43
CA GLY A 379 -20.89 -19.12 -12.05
C GLY A 379 -22.42 -19.14 -11.86
N VAL A 380 -23.18 -18.56 -12.80
CA VAL A 380 -24.66 -18.61 -12.79
C VAL A 380 -25.15 -20.04 -12.96
N VAL A 381 -24.55 -20.83 -13.86
CA VAL A 381 -24.85 -22.28 -14.00
C VAL A 381 -24.58 -23.03 -12.69
N ASN A 382 -23.48 -22.77 -12.00
CA ASN A 382 -23.19 -23.38 -10.70
C ASN A 382 -24.24 -23.04 -9.63
N VAL A 383 -24.63 -21.76 -9.51
CA VAL A 383 -25.64 -21.30 -8.55
C VAL A 383 -27.01 -21.92 -8.85
N LEU A 384 -27.46 -21.92 -10.10
CA LEU A 384 -28.72 -22.55 -10.51
C LEU A 384 -28.70 -24.07 -10.31
N GLY A 385 -27.57 -24.73 -10.58
CA GLY A 385 -27.36 -26.13 -10.28
C GLY A 385 -27.52 -26.43 -8.79
N VAL A 386 -26.84 -25.69 -7.91
CA VAL A 386 -26.93 -25.95 -6.46
C VAL A 386 -28.33 -25.64 -5.92
N LEU A 387 -29.01 -24.58 -6.39
CA LEU A 387 -30.39 -24.29 -6.01
C LEU A 387 -31.37 -25.39 -6.44
N THR A 388 -31.26 -25.89 -7.68
CA THR A 388 -32.12 -26.99 -8.18
C THR A 388 -31.81 -28.34 -7.51
N LEU A 389 -30.55 -28.59 -7.16
CA LEU A 389 -30.15 -29.73 -6.33
C LEU A 389 -30.76 -29.64 -4.92
N GLY A 390 -30.71 -28.46 -4.29
CA GLY A 390 -31.32 -28.21 -2.98
C GLY A 390 -32.83 -28.42 -2.97
N ALA A 391 -33.52 -27.90 -3.98
CA ALA A 391 -34.96 -28.12 -4.16
C ALA A 391 -35.31 -29.62 -4.32
N LYS A 392 -34.52 -30.37 -5.09
CA LYS A 392 -34.67 -31.84 -5.21
C LYS A 392 -34.37 -32.58 -3.91
N LEU A 393 -33.38 -32.13 -3.12
CA LEU A 393 -33.02 -32.71 -1.82
C LEU A 393 -34.06 -32.48 -0.72
N ALA A 394 -34.90 -31.46 -0.87
CA ALA A 394 -36.05 -31.20 -0.01
C ALA A 394 -37.28 -32.02 -0.43
N ALA A 395 -37.43 -32.33 -1.72
CA ALA A 395 -38.58 -33.05 -2.26
C ALA A 395 -38.42 -34.59 -2.29
N VAL A 396 -37.19 -35.13 -2.24
CA VAL A 396 -36.97 -36.58 -2.29
C VAL A 396 -37.22 -37.28 -0.95
N THR A 397 -38.07 -38.30 -1.01
CA THR A 397 -38.19 -39.38 -0.03
C THR A 397 -37.47 -40.63 -0.57
N PRO A 398 -36.46 -41.19 0.13
CA PRO A 398 -35.77 -42.39 -0.33
C PRO A 398 -36.66 -43.63 -0.14
N LEU A 399 -36.83 -44.42 -1.21
CA LEU A 399 -37.68 -45.61 -1.23
C LEU A 399 -36.92 -46.92 -0.90
N THR A 400 -35.59 -46.92 -0.94
CA THR A 400 -34.73 -48.07 -0.64
C THR A 400 -33.55 -47.67 0.24
N ALA A 401 -32.91 -48.65 0.90
CA ALA A 401 -31.76 -48.41 1.78
C ALA A 401 -30.57 -47.79 1.02
N ASP A 402 -30.27 -48.27 -0.18
CA ASP A 402 -29.17 -47.75 -1.01
C ASP A 402 -29.45 -46.32 -1.49
N ALA A 403 -30.71 -46.02 -1.83
CA ALA A 403 -31.15 -44.66 -2.15
C ALA A 403 -31.03 -43.73 -0.93
N ALA A 404 -31.35 -44.21 0.28
CA ALA A 404 -31.17 -43.44 1.50
C ALA A 404 -29.69 -43.15 1.80
N ALA A 405 -28.79 -44.11 1.58
CA ALA A 405 -27.34 -43.91 1.71
C ALA A 405 -26.83 -42.84 0.73
N LEU A 406 -27.22 -42.93 -0.55
CA LEU A 406 -26.85 -41.95 -1.58
C LEU A 406 -27.40 -40.54 -1.27
N VAL A 407 -28.67 -40.42 -0.87
CA VAL A 407 -29.30 -39.14 -0.51
C VAL A 407 -28.60 -38.51 0.70
N ASN A 408 -28.22 -39.30 1.71
CA ASN A 408 -27.48 -38.80 2.86
C ASN A 408 -26.06 -38.32 2.51
N LEU A 409 -25.37 -39.00 1.58
CA LEU A 409 -24.08 -38.55 1.05
C LEU A 409 -24.19 -37.22 0.28
N ILE A 410 -25.21 -37.06 -0.55
CA ILE A 410 -25.44 -35.79 -1.26
C ILE A 410 -25.82 -34.68 -0.25
N ARG A 411 -26.61 -35.00 0.78
CA ARG A 411 -27.02 -34.07 1.84
C ARG A 411 -25.86 -33.58 2.72
N SER A 412 -24.82 -34.40 2.95
CA SER A 412 -23.63 -33.96 3.69
C SER A 412 -22.68 -33.10 2.85
N ILE A 413 -22.62 -33.30 1.53
CA ILE A 413 -21.81 -32.51 0.60
C ILE A 413 -22.50 -31.18 0.21
N TYR A 414 -23.83 -31.17 0.14
CA TYR A 414 -24.65 -29.99 -0.22
C TYR A 414 -24.25 -28.68 0.49
N PRO A 415 -24.06 -28.59 1.82
CA PRO A 415 -23.67 -27.33 2.48
C PRO A 415 -22.33 -26.76 1.99
N ALA A 416 -21.37 -27.61 1.58
CA ALA A 416 -20.11 -27.15 1.01
C ALA A 416 -20.32 -26.55 -0.39
N LEU A 417 -21.11 -27.21 -1.25
CA LEU A 417 -21.48 -26.70 -2.58
C LEU A 417 -22.26 -25.38 -2.48
N ALA A 418 -23.22 -25.29 -1.56
CA ALA A 418 -24.00 -24.08 -1.30
C ALA A 418 -23.14 -22.93 -0.76
N THR A 419 -22.23 -23.21 0.17
CA THR A 419 -21.27 -22.21 0.69
C THR A 419 -20.36 -21.71 -0.43
N TYR A 420 -19.85 -22.60 -1.28
CA TYR A 420 -19.00 -22.21 -2.40
C TYR A 420 -19.76 -21.36 -3.43
N ALA A 421 -20.92 -21.82 -3.88
CA ALA A 421 -21.75 -21.10 -4.85
C ALA A 421 -22.20 -19.72 -4.33
N ALA A 422 -22.56 -19.62 -3.04
CA ALA A 422 -22.84 -18.35 -2.39
C ALA A 422 -21.60 -17.44 -2.34
N SER A 423 -20.43 -17.98 -1.96
CA SER A 423 -19.18 -17.21 -1.89
C SER A 423 -18.79 -16.61 -3.24
N PHE A 424 -19.03 -17.37 -4.33
CA PHE A 424 -18.77 -16.95 -5.72
C PHE A 424 -19.57 -15.71 -6.13
N VAL A 425 -20.74 -15.47 -5.53
CA VAL A 425 -21.58 -14.28 -5.78
C VAL A 425 -21.28 -13.18 -4.76
N PHE A 426 -21.28 -13.50 -3.47
CA PHE A 426 -21.19 -12.50 -2.42
C PHE A 426 -19.80 -11.85 -2.29
N ILE A 427 -18.71 -12.58 -2.54
CA ILE A 427 -17.34 -12.01 -2.48
C ILE A 427 -17.15 -10.91 -3.54
N PRO A 428 -17.34 -11.16 -4.85
CA PRO A 428 -17.20 -10.10 -5.85
C PRO A 428 -18.24 -8.99 -5.69
N LEU A 429 -19.46 -9.27 -5.19
CA LEU A 429 -20.47 -8.24 -4.93
C LEU A 429 -20.06 -7.30 -3.78
N ALA A 430 -19.62 -7.84 -2.64
CA ALA A 430 -19.13 -7.04 -1.51
C ALA A 430 -17.86 -6.25 -1.91
N ARG A 431 -16.96 -6.88 -2.69
CA ARG A 431 -15.79 -6.24 -3.29
C ARG A 431 -16.19 -5.11 -4.23
N PHE A 432 -17.23 -5.26 -5.05
CA PHE A 432 -17.71 -4.22 -5.97
C PHE A 432 -18.15 -2.94 -5.23
N PHE A 433 -18.94 -3.07 -4.16
CA PHE A 433 -19.34 -1.91 -3.35
C PHE A 433 -18.15 -1.24 -2.65
N ARG A 434 -17.24 -2.03 -2.06
CA ARG A 434 -15.99 -1.49 -1.47
C ARG A 434 -15.16 -0.76 -2.52
N GLN A 435 -15.04 -1.34 -3.72
CA GLN A 435 -14.25 -0.77 -4.80
C GLN A 435 -14.83 0.54 -5.34
N ARG A 436 -16.17 0.62 -5.45
CA ARG A 436 -16.85 1.83 -5.89
C ARG A 436 -16.59 3.00 -4.94
N LYS A 437 -16.52 2.75 -3.61
CA LYS A 437 -16.11 3.75 -2.61
C LYS A 437 -14.65 4.14 -2.78
N VAL A 438 -13.73 3.17 -2.79
CA VAL A 438 -12.27 3.43 -2.90
C VAL A 438 -11.92 4.19 -4.19
N ASN A 439 -12.48 3.81 -5.34
CA ASN A 439 -12.28 4.53 -6.59
C ASN A 439 -12.92 5.94 -6.58
N GLY A 440 -13.91 6.19 -5.72
CA GLY A 440 -14.43 7.53 -5.44
C GLY A 440 -13.35 8.43 -4.85
N GLU A 441 -12.70 7.98 -3.78
CA GLU A 441 -11.64 8.74 -3.11
C GLU A 441 -10.38 8.87 -3.98
N ILE A 442 -9.97 7.82 -4.70
CA ILE A 442 -8.90 7.88 -5.71
C ILE A 442 -9.17 8.99 -6.75
N ARG A 443 -10.42 9.07 -7.25
CA ARG A 443 -10.80 10.15 -8.18
C ARG A 443 -10.77 11.54 -7.54
N LYS A 444 -11.12 11.70 -6.26
CA LYS A 444 -10.95 12.99 -5.56
C LYS A 444 -9.46 13.40 -5.53
N ARG A 445 -8.59 12.53 -4.99
CA ARG A 445 -7.15 12.81 -4.85
C ARG A 445 -6.48 13.11 -6.21
N ASN A 446 -6.80 12.32 -7.24
CA ASN A 446 -6.34 12.57 -8.60
C ASN A 446 -6.83 13.91 -9.17
N ARG A 447 -8.09 14.31 -8.91
CA ARG A 447 -8.63 15.62 -9.33
C ARG A 447 -7.94 16.78 -8.61
N ALA A 448 -7.69 16.66 -7.31
CA ALA A 448 -6.98 17.67 -6.53
C ALA A 448 -5.55 17.89 -7.06
N ARG A 449 -4.78 16.80 -7.25
CA ARG A 449 -3.42 16.87 -7.83
C ARG A 449 -3.41 17.37 -9.28
N ALA A 450 -4.41 17.01 -10.08
CA ALA A 450 -4.56 17.52 -11.44
C ALA A 450 -4.82 19.04 -11.45
N ALA A 451 -5.73 19.53 -10.59
CA ALA A 451 -5.97 20.97 -10.42
C ALA A 451 -4.71 21.71 -9.95
N ALA A 452 -3.99 21.16 -8.96
CA ALA A 452 -2.71 21.70 -8.51
C ALA A 452 -1.68 21.76 -9.65
N SER A 453 -1.57 20.73 -10.50
CA SER A 453 -0.63 20.76 -11.65
C SER A 453 -0.98 21.83 -12.68
N VAL A 454 -2.26 22.14 -12.88
CA VAL A 454 -2.68 23.24 -13.79
C VAL A 454 -2.30 24.60 -13.21
N LEU A 455 -2.44 24.80 -11.89
CA LEU A 455 -2.02 26.03 -11.21
C LEU A 455 -0.49 26.19 -11.23
N ALA A 456 0.27 25.14 -10.92
CA ALA A 456 1.74 25.16 -10.96
C ALA A 456 2.29 25.37 -12.39
N SER A 457 1.60 24.85 -13.41
CA SER A 457 1.98 25.05 -14.82
C SER A 457 1.54 26.41 -15.40
N ARG A 458 0.68 27.15 -14.71
CA ARG A 458 0.16 28.47 -15.13
C ARG A 458 0.06 29.41 -13.91
N PRO A 459 1.20 29.82 -13.33
CA PRO A 459 1.18 30.57 -12.08
C PRO A 459 0.56 31.96 -12.24
N ASP A 460 -0.39 32.27 -11.35
CA ASP A 460 -0.91 33.62 -11.07
C ASP A 460 0.26 34.59 -10.80
N ALA A 461 0.04 35.90 -10.90
CA ALA A 461 1.10 36.91 -10.66
C ALA A 461 1.73 36.80 -9.25
N THR A 462 0.92 36.48 -8.23
CA THR A 462 1.37 36.26 -6.86
C THR A 462 2.21 34.98 -6.74
N LEU A 463 1.72 33.85 -7.27
CA LEU A 463 2.48 32.59 -7.25
C LEU A 463 3.81 32.70 -8.02
N ARG A 464 3.84 33.48 -9.10
CA ARG A 464 5.09 33.76 -9.83
C ARG A 464 6.09 34.57 -9.00
N ALA A 465 5.62 35.50 -8.16
CA ALA A 465 6.47 36.20 -7.21
C ALA A 465 6.99 35.25 -6.11
N LYS A 466 6.12 34.41 -5.52
CA LYS A 466 6.49 33.38 -4.52
C LYS A 466 7.51 32.38 -5.08
N MET A 467 7.37 31.95 -6.34
CA MET A 467 8.34 31.09 -7.03
C MET A 467 9.66 31.80 -7.34
N ALA A 468 9.64 33.09 -7.71
CA ALA A 468 10.86 33.87 -7.92
C ALA A 468 11.60 34.15 -6.60
N ALA A 469 10.86 34.37 -5.51
CA ALA A 469 11.42 34.42 -4.17
C ALA A 469 12.06 33.07 -3.79
N ALA A 470 11.41 31.94 -4.07
CA ALA A 470 12.02 30.62 -3.87
C ALA A 470 13.35 30.45 -4.64
N GLU A 471 13.49 30.97 -5.87
CA GLU A 471 14.78 30.95 -6.58
C GLU A 471 15.87 31.84 -5.92
N ALA A 472 15.51 32.85 -5.12
CA ALA A 472 16.48 33.65 -4.37
C ALA A 472 17.07 32.89 -3.15
N TYR A 473 16.27 32.02 -2.51
CA TYR A 473 16.73 31.11 -1.45
C TYR A 473 17.33 29.80 -2.00
N ALA A 474 17.30 29.59 -3.32
CA ALA A 474 17.88 28.43 -3.96
C ALA A 474 19.41 28.46 -3.86
N GLN A 475 19.99 27.45 -3.19
CA GLN A 475 21.42 27.39 -2.97
C GLN A 475 22.19 27.33 -4.29
N LYS A 476 23.40 27.92 -4.32
CA LYS A 476 24.31 27.80 -5.46
C LYS A 476 24.68 26.32 -5.64
N GLY A 477 24.03 25.66 -6.59
CA GLY A 477 24.12 24.21 -6.77
C GLY A 477 25.52 23.76 -7.19
N ASN A 478 26.29 23.26 -6.23
CA ASN A 478 27.63 22.76 -6.47
C ASN A 478 27.55 21.41 -7.19
N VAL A 479 27.86 21.44 -8.48
CA VAL A 479 27.96 20.23 -9.30
C VAL A 479 29.34 19.62 -9.09
N VAL A 480 29.41 18.61 -8.22
CA VAL A 480 30.64 17.86 -7.94
C VAL A 480 31.12 17.22 -9.23
N LYS A 481 32.29 17.64 -9.71
CA LYS A 481 32.96 17.06 -10.88
C LYS A 481 33.91 15.96 -10.41
N SER A 482 34.35 15.09 -11.32
CA SER A 482 35.45 14.15 -11.04
C SER A 482 36.74 14.87 -10.60
N SER A 483 36.96 16.11 -11.04
CA SER A 483 38.07 16.98 -10.60
C SER A 483 37.86 17.67 -9.24
N ASP A 484 36.72 17.42 -8.60
CA ASP A 484 36.26 18.03 -7.32
C ASP A 484 36.22 16.94 -6.22
N VAL A 485 36.51 15.69 -6.58
CA VAL A 485 36.61 14.53 -5.69
C VAL A 485 38.05 14.46 -5.19
N ILE A 486 38.27 14.84 -3.93
CA ILE A 486 39.60 14.83 -3.31
C ILE A 486 40.10 13.39 -3.09
N TYR A 487 39.23 12.49 -2.64
CA TYR A 487 39.56 11.10 -2.31
C TYR A 487 38.55 10.12 -2.92
N SER A 488 39.04 9.01 -3.47
CA SER A 488 38.23 7.95 -4.07
C SER A 488 38.78 6.58 -3.70
N SER A 489 37.90 5.64 -3.32
CA SER A 489 38.30 4.33 -2.76
C SER A 489 38.68 3.28 -3.80
N ASP A 490 38.62 3.62 -5.09
CA ASP A 490 38.92 2.77 -6.25
C ASP A 490 40.29 3.05 -6.89
N MET A 491 41.00 4.10 -6.45
CA MET A 491 42.37 4.42 -6.85
C MET A 491 43.37 4.12 -5.73
N ASP A 492 44.62 3.79 -6.07
CA ASP A 492 45.67 3.66 -5.06
C ASP A 492 46.06 5.02 -4.44
N VAL A 493 46.58 4.97 -3.21
CA VAL A 493 46.98 6.16 -2.45
C VAL A 493 48.12 6.92 -3.14
N LEU A 494 49.03 6.23 -3.85
CA LEU A 494 50.13 6.87 -4.59
C LEU A 494 49.60 7.62 -5.82
N ASP A 495 48.72 6.99 -6.60
CA ASP A 495 48.10 7.60 -7.79
C ASP A 495 47.22 8.82 -7.41
N GLN A 496 46.47 8.71 -6.30
CA GLN A 496 45.70 9.84 -5.77
C GLN A 496 46.61 10.99 -5.33
N ARG A 497 47.72 10.72 -4.64
CA ARG A 497 48.67 11.76 -4.22
C ARG A 497 49.31 12.47 -5.41
N ALA A 498 49.65 11.72 -6.47
CA ALA A 498 50.17 12.32 -7.71
C ALA A 498 49.12 13.21 -8.41
N ALA A 499 47.85 12.80 -8.43
CA ALA A 499 46.77 13.64 -8.96
C ALA A 499 46.51 14.92 -8.12
N GLN A 500 46.85 14.91 -6.83
CA GLN A 500 46.64 16.00 -5.87
C GLN A 500 47.80 17.02 -5.79
N GLU A 501 48.95 16.77 -6.40
CA GLU A 501 50.18 17.58 -6.26
C GLU A 501 49.91 19.09 -6.44
N ASN A 502 49.23 19.45 -7.53
CA ASN A 502 48.82 20.84 -7.84
C ASN A 502 47.90 21.51 -6.80
N VAL A 503 47.17 20.73 -5.98
CA VAL A 503 46.26 21.24 -4.93
C VAL A 503 47.03 21.47 -3.63
N ILE A 504 47.98 20.58 -3.32
CA ILE A 504 48.92 20.74 -2.20
C ILE A 504 49.79 21.98 -2.45
N ASP A 505 50.34 22.12 -3.67
CA ASP A 505 51.14 23.27 -4.11
C ASP A 505 50.40 24.61 -4.13
N ASP A 506 49.07 24.62 -4.16
CA ASP A 506 48.26 25.84 -4.03
C ASP A 506 47.86 26.11 -2.57
N PHE A 507 47.66 25.07 -1.76
CA PHE A 507 47.42 25.18 -0.33
C PHE A 507 48.66 25.71 0.41
N ASP A 508 49.84 25.13 0.18
CA ASP A 508 51.10 25.57 0.79
C ASP A 508 51.46 27.00 0.33
N ARG A 509 51.09 27.38 -0.90
CA ARG A 509 51.28 28.74 -1.41
C ARG A 509 50.38 29.78 -0.73
N ARG A 510 49.20 29.37 -0.25
CA ARG A 510 48.28 30.19 0.57
C ARG A 510 48.64 30.20 2.07
N LEU A 511 49.37 29.19 2.54
CA LEU A 511 49.95 29.18 3.90
C LEU A 511 51.18 30.09 4.02
N ASN A 512 51.91 30.28 2.92
CA ASN A 512 53.12 31.10 2.85
C ASN A 512 52.85 32.53 2.29
N SER A 513 51.59 32.99 2.28
CA SER A 513 51.16 34.32 1.77
C SER A 513 50.38 35.13 2.79
#